data_AF-A0A919S8Q1-F1
#
_entry.id   AF-A0A919S8Q1-F1
#
_cell.length_a   1.000
_cell.length_b   1.000
_cell.length_c   1.000
_cell.angle_alpha   90.00
_cell.angle_beta   90.00
_cell.angle_gamma   90.00
#
_symmetry.space_group_name_H-M   'P 1'
#
loop_
_entity.id
_entity.type
_entity.pdbx_description
1 polymer ?
#
loop_
_entity_poly.entity_id
_entity_poly.type
_entity_poly.pdbx_seq_one_letter_code
_entity_poly.pdbx_strand_id
1 'polypeptide(L)'
;MDLALVAVETLLIGVHDGHLTYRAAEEGLADNEHPDAAARRLAGFGSPLGSLGSGRLIHSTSWRFDAGRIVLTYAALPDPDPATAQRFPASGAMTATGTALDPSPPHVDRADVIAHAARHLAFLHRTDPAVAEAALEQPPLWALLDAYQPDVAGPVRPHR
;
A
#
# COMPACT_ATOMS: atom_id res chain seq x y z
N MET A 1 1.23 3.30 28.52
CA MET A 1 0.47 2.54 27.52
C MET A 1 1.52 1.87 26.66
N ASP A 2 1.68 0.55 26.77
CA ASP A 2 2.67 -0.16 25.95
C ASP A 2 2.25 -0.04 24.49
N LEU A 3 3.17 0.44 23.66
CA LEU A 3 2.98 0.48 22.22
C LEU A 3 3.11 -0.96 21.70
N ALA A 4 2.18 -1.38 20.84
CA ALA A 4 2.28 -2.66 20.16
C ALA A 4 3.60 -2.72 19.37
N LEU A 5 4.31 -3.85 19.46
CA LEU A 5 5.58 -4.07 18.75
C LEU A 5 5.40 -4.04 17.22
N VAL A 6 4.20 -4.38 16.75
CA VAL A 6 3.81 -4.37 15.34
C VAL A 6 2.63 -3.44 15.17
N ALA A 7 2.68 -2.59 14.16
CA ALA A 7 1.58 -1.76 13.70
C ALA A 7 1.19 -2.14 12.27
N VAL A 8 -0.10 -2.03 11.96
CA VAL A 8 -0.62 -2.16 10.62
C VAL A 8 -1.01 -0.78 10.12
N GLU A 9 -0.42 -0.40 9.00
CA GLU A 9 -0.72 0.82 8.26
C GLU A 9 -1.46 0.44 6.98
N THR A 10 -2.62 1.04 6.74
CA THR A 10 -3.39 0.85 5.51
C THR A 10 -3.49 2.18 4.78
N LEU A 11 -2.92 2.21 3.57
CA LEU A 11 -3.09 3.29 2.61
C LEU A 11 -4.38 3.02 1.84
N LEU A 12 -5.44 3.77 2.14
CA LEU A 12 -6.68 3.77 1.37
C LEU A 12 -6.47 4.64 0.16
N ILE A 13 -6.53 4.07 -1.04
CA ILE A 13 -6.17 4.75 -2.29
C ILE A 13 -7.43 4.89 -3.15
N GLY A 14 -7.68 6.09 -3.64
CA GLY A 14 -8.86 6.42 -4.43
C GLY A 14 -8.55 7.43 -5.53
N VAL A 15 -9.61 7.92 -6.16
CA VAL A 15 -9.55 8.99 -7.15
C VAL A 15 -10.52 10.09 -6.74
N HIS A 16 -10.03 11.33 -6.76
CA HIS A 16 -10.85 12.52 -6.58
C HIS A 16 -10.37 13.60 -7.54
N ASP A 17 -11.32 14.25 -8.24
CA ASP A 17 -11.05 15.29 -9.24
C ASP A 17 -9.96 14.92 -10.28
N GLY A 18 -9.96 13.66 -10.72
CA GLY A 18 -9.00 13.15 -11.72
C GLY A 18 -7.58 12.93 -11.19
N HIS A 19 -7.37 12.99 -9.88
CA HIS A 19 -6.08 12.73 -9.24
C HIS A 19 -6.16 11.51 -8.33
N LEU A 20 -5.05 10.78 -8.21
CA LEU A 20 -4.90 9.78 -7.15
C LEU A 20 -4.87 10.48 -5.80
N THR A 21 -5.62 9.92 -4.87
CA THR A 21 -5.71 10.39 -3.49
C THR A 21 -5.50 9.25 -2.52
N TYR A 22 -4.93 9.55 -1.35
CA TYR A 22 -4.78 8.58 -0.28
C TYR A 22 -5.26 9.12 1.07
N ARG A 23 -5.71 8.20 1.92
CA ARG A 23 -5.74 8.36 3.37
C ARG A 23 -4.89 7.28 4.00
N ALA A 24 -4.27 7.59 5.13
CA ALA A 24 -3.54 6.62 5.92
C ALA A 24 -4.30 6.36 7.22
N ALA A 25 -4.54 5.09 7.51
CA ALA A 25 -5.05 4.64 8.80
C ALA A 25 -4.04 3.68 9.41
N GLU A 26 -3.81 3.78 10.71
CA GLU A 26 -2.81 2.98 11.40
C GLU A 26 -3.32 2.56 12.77
N GLU A 27 -3.00 1.34 13.17
CA GLU A 27 -3.24 0.84 14.51
C GLU A 27 -2.17 -0.17 14.96
N GLY A 28 -2.07 -0.39 16.27
CA GLY A 28 -1.27 -1.49 16.80
C GLY A 28 -1.94 -2.83 16.52
N LEU A 29 -1.16 -3.81 16.09
CA LEU A 29 -1.65 -5.17 15.87
C LEU A 29 -1.90 -5.84 17.23
N ALA A 30 -3.11 -6.37 17.43
CA ALA A 30 -3.44 -7.06 18.67
C ALA A 30 -2.80 -8.46 18.75
N ASP A 31 -2.66 -8.99 19.96
CA ASP A 31 -2.13 -10.34 20.19
C ASP A 31 -2.95 -11.39 19.43
N ASN A 32 -2.27 -12.22 18.63
CA ASN A 32 -2.86 -13.26 17.77
C ASN A 32 -3.81 -12.75 16.65
N GLU A 33 -3.85 -11.45 16.36
CA GLU A 33 -4.57 -10.93 15.20
C GLU A 33 -3.74 -11.12 13.91
N HIS A 34 -4.40 -11.57 12.83
CA HIS A 34 -3.76 -11.63 11.52
C HIS A 34 -3.68 -10.21 10.92
N PRO A 35 -2.53 -9.76 10.39
CA PRO A 35 -2.38 -8.38 9.90
C PRO A 35 -3.34 -8.04 8.76
N ASP A 36 -3.69 -9.00 7.89
CA ASP A 36 -4.71 -8.80 6.86
C ASP A 36 -6.10 -8.47 7.44
N ALA A 37 -6.44 -9.02 8.62
CA ALA A 37 -7.71 -8.73 9.29
C ALA A 37 -7.75 -7.28 9.80
N ALA A 38 -6.66 -6.83 10.43
CA ALA A 38 -6.49 -5.44 10.83
C ALA A 38 -6.54 -4.49 9.62
N ALA A 39 -5.81 -4.81 8.55
CA ALA A 39 -5.79 -4.00 7.33
C ALA A 39 -7.17 -3.89 6.67
N ARG A 40 -7.93 -5.00 6.60
CA ARG A 40 -9.32 -4.99 6.09
C ARG A 40 -10.26 -4.15 6.94
N ARG A 41 -10.07 -4.20 8.27
CA ARG A 41 -10.85 -3.41 9.22
C ARG A 41 -10.55 -1.92 9.07
N LEU A 42 -9.28 -1.53 8.97
CA LEU A 42 -8.85 -0.16 8.66
C LEU A 42 -9.37 0.33 7.30
N ALA A 43 -9.43 -0.55 6.29
CA ALA A 43 -10.00 -0.25 4.98
C ALA A 43 -11.53 -0.12 4.96
N GLY A 44 -12.22 -0.56 6.02
CA GLY A 44 -13.68 -0.64 6.05
C GLY A 44 -14.26 -1.72 5.11
N PHE A 45 -13.47 -2.71 4.69
CA PHE A 45 -13.89 -3.74 3.71
C PHE A 45 -14.71 -4.90 4.30
N GLY A 46 -15.15 -4.79 5.55
CA GLY A 46 -15.99 -5.81 6.19
C GLY A 46 -15.18 -7.02 6.69
N SER A 47 -15.84 -8.19 6.75
CA SER A 47 -15.38 -9.40 7.46
C SER A 47 -13.90 -9.78 7.18
N PRO A 48 -13.15 -10.21 8.21
CA PRO A 48 -11.74 -10.62 8.08
C PRO A 48 -11.56 -11.89 7.23
N LEU A 49 -12.62 -12.66 7.00
CA LEU A 49 -12.63 -13.88 6.20
C LEU A 49 -13.61 -13.71 5.02
N GLY A 50 -13.12 -13.97 3.80
CA GLY A 50 -13.92 -13.94 2.56
C GLY A 50 -13.31 -13.13 1.42
N SER A 51 -13.93 -13.22 0.24
CA SER A 51 -13.64 -12.35 -0.91
C SER A 51 -14.03 -10.91 -0.59
N LEU A 52 -13.24 -9.93 -1.03
CA LEU A 52 -13.50 -8.51 -0.79
C LEU A 52 -14.73 -7.97 -1.53
N GLY A 53 -15.23 -8.72 -2.52
CA GLY A 53 -16.17 -8.23 -3.54
C GLY A 53 -15.44 -7.77 -4.81
N SER A 54 -16.18 -7.58 -5.90
CA SER A 54 -15.61 -7.12 -7.17
C SER A 54 -15.00 -5.73 -7.03
N GLY A 55 -13.89 -5.49 -7.74
CA GLY A 55 -13.23 -4.19 -7.79
C GLY A 55 -12.50 -3.76 -6.51
N ARG A 56 -12.52 -4.56 -5.45
CA ARG A 56 -11.78 -4.27 -4.21
C ARG A 56 -10.50 -5.06 -4.14
N LEU A 57 -9.45 -4.42 -3.64
CA LEU A 57 -8.14 -5.03 -3.47
C LEU A 57 -7.53 -4.59 -2.15
N ILE A 58 -6.88 -5.52 -1.47
CA ILE A 58 -5.97 -5.22 -0.36
C ILE A 58 -4.68 -6.02 -0.56
N HIS A 59 -3.53 -5.38 -0.43
CA HIS A 59 -2.25 -6.05 -0.63
C HIS A 59 -1.17 -5.47 0.29
N SER A 60 -0.37 -6.33 0.91
CA SER A 60 0.82 -5.93 1.68
C SER A 60 1.91 -5.45 0.72
N THR A 61 2.45 -4.24 0.91
CA THR A 61 3.38 -3.61 -0.05
C THR A 61 4.80 -3.51 0.49
N SER A 62 4.95 -3.29 1.80
CA SER A 62 6.25 -3.06 2.42
C SER A 62 6.16 -3.21 3.94
N TRP A 63 7.33 -3.26 4.58
CA TRP A 63 7.46 -3.12 6.02
C TRP A 63 8.63 -2.16 6.32
N ARG A 64 8.57 -1.49 7.46
CA ARG A 64 9.67 -0.65 7.95
C ARG A 64 9.79 -0.75 9.47
N PHE A 65 10.97 -0.45 9.99
CA PHE A 65 11.16 -0.19 11.42
C PHE A 65 11.06 1.31 11.65
N ASP A 66 10.10 1.73 12.47
CA ASP A 66 9.83 3.14 12.74
C ASP A 66 9.42 3.32 14.20
N ALA A 67 9.95 4.34 14.88
CA ALA A 67 9.66 4.66 16.28
C ALA A 67 9.68 3.46 17.25
N GLY A 68 10.59 2.48 17.05
CA GLY A 68 10.74 1.32 17.92
C GLY A 68 9.82 0.12 17.63
N ARG A 69 9.07 0.16 16.52
CA ARG A 69 8.10 -0.88 16.12
C ARG A 69 8.25 -1.25 14.65
N ILE A 70 7.74 -2.42 14.30
CA ILE A 70 7.58 -2.85 12.89
C ILE A 70 6.26 -2.29 12.38
N VAL A 71 6.29 -1.55 11.27
CA VAL A 71 5.09 -1.08 10.57
C VAL A 71 4.92 -1.90 9.31
N LEU A 72 3.83 -2.68 9.23
CA LEU A 72 3.41 -3.41 8.04
C LEU A 72 2.48 -2.52 7.23
N THR A 73 2.84 -2.24 5.97
CA THR A 73 2.06 -1.35 5.11
C THR A 73 1.24 -2.15 4.11
N TYR A 74 -0.06 -1.86 4.06
CA TYR A 74 -1.01 -2.38 3.10
C TYR A 74 -1.52 -1.25 2.20
N ALA A 75 -1.80 -1.57 0.94
CA ALA A 75 -2.56 -0.73 0.03
C ALA A 75 -3.97 -1.30 -0.13
N ALA A 76 -4.99 -0.45 -0.02
CA ALA A 76 -6.40 -0.81 -0.11
C ALA A 76 -7.12 0.04 -1.17
N LEU A 77 -7.92 -0.59 -2.03
CA LEU A 77 -8.63 0.01 -3.14
C LEU A 77 -10.11 -0.44 -3.16
N PRO A 78 -11.08 0.45 -3.46
CA PRO A 78 -10.96 1.91 -3.46
C PRO A 78 -11.02 2.48 -2.03
N ASP A 79 -10.52 3.69 -1.83
CA ASP A 79 -10.84 4.51 -0.67
C ASP A 79 -12.36 4.78 -0.62
N PRO A 80 -13.08 4.45 0.47
CA PRO A 80 -14.50 4.74 0.60
C PRO A 80 -14.83 6.24 0.74
N ASP A 81 -13.85 7.09 1.04
CA ASP A 81 -14.04 8.55 1.18
C ASP A 81 -12.87 9.33 0.53
N PRO A 82 -12.79 9.35 -0.81
CA PRO A 82 -11.67 9.97 -1.53
C PRO A 82 -11.75 11.51 -1.53
N ALA A 83 -12.88 12.11 -1.18
CA ALA A 83 -13.05 13.57 -1.18
C ALA A 83 -12.32 14.25 0.01
N THR A 84 -12.08 13.53 1.10
CA THR A 84 -11.33 14.03 2.27
C THR A 84 -9.85 13.65 2.23
N ALA A 85 -9.43 12.95 1.18
CA ALA A 85 -8.11 12.36 1.03
C ALA A 85 -7.05 13.36 0.54
N GLN A 86 -5.78 13.06 0.86
CA GLN A 86 -4.63 13.84 0.41
C GLN A 86 -4.26 13.43 -1.02
N ARG A 87 -3.73 14.36 -1.82
CA ARG A 87 -3.22 14.01 -3.16
C ARG A 87 -1.94 13.18 -3.06
N PHE A 88 -1.78 12.22 -3.96
CA PHE A 88 -0.53 11.49 -4.10
C PHE A 88 0.65 12.42 -4.40
N PRO A 89 1.86 12.09 -3.92
CA PRO A 89 3.07 12.74 -4.37
C PRO A 89 3.29 12.47 -5.87
N ALA A 90 3.93 13.43 -6.56
CA ALA A 90 4.23 13.29 -7.98
C ALA A 90 5.04 12.01 -8.26
N SER A 91 4.74 11.35 -9.40
CA SER A 91 5.42 10.14 -9.86
C SER A 91 6.91 10.41 -10.07
N GLY A 92 7.77 9.93 -9.18
CA GLY A 92 9.23 10.16 -9.21
C GLY A 92 9.86 10.53 -7.87
N ALA A 93 9.05 10.71 -6.82
CA ALA A 93 9.51 11.18 -5.52
C ALA A 93 10.10 10.11 -4.58
N MET A 94 10.39 8.88 -5.04
CA MET A 94 11.08 7.91 -4.19
C MET A 94 12.53 8.34 -3.99
N THR A 95 12.84 8.77 -2.78
CA THR A 95 14.14 9.24 -2.32
C THR A 95 14.79 8.28 -1.33
N ALA A 96 13.99 7.48 -0.62
CA ALA A 96 14.49 6.48 0.31
C ALA A 96 14.73 5.13 -0.38
N THR A 97 15.99 4.81 -0.66
CA THR A 97 16.42 3.47 -1.08
C THR A 97 17.55 2.99 -0.19
N GLY A 98 17.41 1.80 0.40
CA GLY A 98 18.54 1.10 1.03
C GLY A 98 19.61 0.74 -0.01
N THR A 99 20.81 0.42 0.47
CA THR A 99 21.87 -0.17 -0.35
C THR A 99 21.90 -1.69 -0.15
N ALA A 100 22.59 -2.42 -1.03
CA ALA A 100 22.76 -3.87 -0.87
C ALA A 100 23.47 -4.26 0.45
N LEU A 101 24.24 -3.33 1.02
CA LEU A 101 24.99 -3.54 2.27
C LEU A 101 24.32 -2.86 3.49
N ASP A 102 23.30 -2.04 3.23
CA ASP A 102 22.51 -1.35 4.24
C ASP A 102 21.05 -1.30 3.79
N PRO A 103 20.28 -2.37 4.06
CA PRO A 103 18.97 -2.56 3.44
C PRO A 103 17.93 -1.55 3.96
N SER A 104 18.18 -0.92 5.10
CA SER A 104 17.29 0.07 5.69
C SER A 104 17.81 1.47 5.38
N PRO A 105 17.13 2.26 4.52
CA PRO A 105 17.51 3.66 4.38
C PRO A 105 17.39 4.35 5.75
N PRO A 106 18.24 5.36 6.02
CA PRO A 106 18.29 6.03 7.33
C PRO A 106 16.98 6.76 7.65
N HIS A 107 16.21 7.10 6.63
CA HIS A 107 14.89 7.69 6.74
C HIS A 107 14.00 7.19 5.60
N VAL A 108 12.72 6.95 5.90
CA VAL A 108 11.68 6.62 4.91
C VAL A 108 10.55 7.61 5.13
N ASP A 109 10.34 8.51 4.18
CA ASP A 109 9.22 9.43 4.23
C ASP A 109 7.92 8.74 3.84
N ARG A 110 6.80 9.26 4.34
CA ARG A 110 5.46 8.78 3.96
C ARG A 110 5.26 8.79 2.44
N ALA A 111 5.79 9.81 1.77
CA ALA A 111 5.73 9.95 0.32
C ALA A 111 6.44 8.80 -0.42
N ASP A 112 7.56 8.30 0.12
CA ASP A 112 8.26 7.13 -0.44
C ASP A 112 7.40 5.87 -0.32
N VAL A 113 6.75 5.66 0.83
CA VAL A 113 5.86 4.52 1.07
C VAL A 113 4.67 4.52 0.11
N ILE A 114 4.06 5.70 -0.11
CA ILE A 114 2.93 5.85 -1.03
C ILE A 114 3.36 5.59 -2.48
N ALA A 115 4.49 6.16 -2.90
CA ALA A 115 5.03 5.94 -4.24
C ALA A 115 5.38 4.46 -4.44
N HIS A 116 5.98 3.80 -3.45
CA HIS A 116 6.25 2.37 -3.47
C HIS A 116 4.97 1.54 -3.62
N ALA A 117 3.94 1.84 -2.83
CA ALA A 117 2.65 1.18 -2.93
C ALA A 117 2.02 1.33 -4.33
N ALA A 118 2.09 2.51 -4.94
CA ALA A 118 1.61 2.74 -6.30
C ALA A 118 2.35 1.90 -7.34
N ARG A 119 3.70 1.88 -7.28
CA ARG A 119 4.56 1.09 -8.18
C ARG A 119 4.29 -0.41 -8.04
N HIS A 120 4.10 -0.88 -6.81
CA HIS A 120 3.78 -2.29 -6.52
C HIS A 120 2.40 -2.67 -7.07
N LEU A 121 1.38 -1.82 -6.90
CA LEU A 121 0.06 -2.06 -7.50
C LEU A 121 0.11 -2.06 -9.03
N ALA A 122 0.85 -1.13 -9.65
CA ALA A 122 1.06 -1.11 -11.09
C ALA A 122 1.81 -2.35 -11.60
N PHE A 123 2.74 -2.90 -10.80
CA PHE A 123 3.36 -4.19 -11.08
C PHE A 123 2.34 -5.33 -11.02
N LEU A 124 1.57 -5.43 -9.93
CA LEU A 124 0.54 -6.46 -9.77
C LEU A 124 -0.51 -6.41 -10.88
N HIS A 125 -0.95 -5.22 -11.29
CA HIS A 125 -1.89 -5.05 -12.40
C HIS A 125 -1.41 -5.73 -13.69
N ARG A 126 -0.08 -5.74 -13.93
CA ARG A 126 0.53 -6.32 -15.13
C ARG A 126 0.87 -7.80 -14.98
N THR A 127 1.02 -8.29 -13.76
CA THR A 127 1.56 -9.64 -13.50
C THR A 127 0.59 -10.61 -12.83
N ASP A 128 -0.47 -10.11 -12.18
CA ASP A 128 -1.45 -10.90 -11.47
C ASP A 128 -2.82 -10.82 -12.18
N PRO A 129 -3.30 -11.93 -12.79
CA PRO A 129 -4.59 -11.97 -13.46
C PRO A 129 -5.80 -11.61 -12.56
N ALA A 130 -5.74 -11.92 -11.26
CA ALA A 130 -6.83 -11.60 -10.34
C ALA A 130 -6.89 -10.09 -10.07
N VAL A 131 -5.74 -9.42 -10.03
CA VAL A 131 -5.66 -7.96 -9.92
C VAL A 131 -6.11 -7.30 -11.22
N ALA A 132 -5.71 -7.83 -12.38
CA ALA A 132 -6.17 -7.36 -13.67
C ALA A 132 -7.70 -7.45 -13.82
N GLU A 133 -8.32 -8.53 -13.36
CA GLU A 133 -9.78 -8.68 -13.37
C GLU A 133 -10.45 -7.66 -12.43
N ALA A 134 -9.94 -7.51 -11.20
CA ALA A 134 -10.44 -6.50 -10.27
C ALA A 134 -10.29 -5.07 -10.82
N ALA A 135 -9.28 -4.82 -11.65
CA ALA A 135 -9.03 -3.51 -12.23
C ALA A 135 -10.09 -3.05 -13.24
N LEU A 136 -10.79 -4.00 -13.88
CA LEU A 136 -11.87 -3.70 -14.83
C LEU A 136 -13.02 -2.93 -14.21
N GLU A 137 -13.24 -3.08 -12.90
CA GLU A 137 -14.31 -2.39 -12.17
C GLU A 137 -13.96 -0.93 -11.83
N GLN A 138 -12.68 -0.53 -11.94
CA GLN A 138 -12.24 0.84 -11.62
C GLN A 138 -11.23 1.42 -12.64
N PRO A 139 -11.57 1.52 -13.94
CA PRO A 139 -10.61 1.92 -14.96
C PRO A 139 -9.90 3.27 -14.71
N PRO A 140 -10.57 4.34 -14.22
CA PRO A 140 -9.89 5.62 -13.96
C PRO A 140 -8.81 5.53 -12.87
N LEU A 141 -9.01 4.71 -11.86
CA LEU A 141 -8.04 4.52 -10.78
C LEU A 141 -6.80 3.81 -11.29
N TRP A 142 -7.00 2.70 -12.00
CA TRP A 142 -5.89 1.88 -12.49
C TRP A 142 -5.10 2.58 -13.61
N ALA A 143 -5.75 3.39 -14.44
CA ALA A 143 -5.06 4.23 -15.42
C ALA A 143 -4.08 5.22 -14.76
N LEU A 144 -4.44 5.78 -13.60
CA LEU A 144 -3.55 6.67 -12.85
C LEU A 144 -2.45 5.91 -12.11
N LEU A 145 -2.74 4.72 -11.56
CA LEU A 145 -1.72 3.86 -10.94
C LEU A 145 -0.68 3.40 -11.96
N ASP A 146 -1.11 3.04 -13.18
CA ASP A 146 -0.22 2.60 -14.25
C ASP A 146 0.77 3.67 -14.74
N ALA A 147 0.54 4.94 -14.42
CA ALA A 147 1.48 6.02 -14.69
C ALA A 147 2.71 5.97 -13.76
N TYR A 148 2.65 5.22 -12.65
CA TYR A 148 3.80 4.96 -11.80
C TYR A 148 4.60 3.79 -12.39
N GLN A 149 5.91 4.00 -12.61
CA GLN A 149 6.78 2.95 -13.16
C GLN A 149 6.73 1.68 -12.29
N PRO A 150 6.31 0.52 -12.82
CA PRO A 150 6.19 -0.71 -12.03
C PRO A 150 7.51 -1.11 -11.37
N ASP A 151 7.42 -1.60 -10.14
CA ASP A 151 8.57 -2.17 -9.43
C ASP A 151 8.14 -3.28 -8.49
N VAL A 152 9.07 -4.19 -8.21
CA VAL A 152 8.86 -5.26 -7.24
C VAL A 152 9.12 -4.76 -5.82
N ALA A 153 8.36 -5.26 -4.85
CA ALA A 153 8.69 -5.11 -3.44
C ALA A 153 10.01 -5.82 -3.12
N GLY A 154 11.12 -5.06 -3.10
CA GLY A 154 12.47 -5.59 -2.88
C GLY A 154 13.06 -6.24 -4.14
N PRO A 155 13.95 -5.56 -4.87
CA PRO A 155 14.55 -6.16 -6.05
C PRO A 155 15.51 -7.30 -5.65
N VAL A 156 15.13 -8.55 -5.92
CA VAL A 156 16.11 -9.63 -6.05
C VAL A 156 16.78 -9.45 -7.41
N ARG A 157 17.85 -8.67 -7.47
CA ARG A 157 18.69 -8.65 -8.67
C ARG A 157 19.43 -9.99 -8.73
N PRO A 158 19.35 -10.76 -9.82
CA PRO A 158 20.18 -11.95 -9.97
C PRO A 158 21.65 -11.52 -9.95
N HIS A 159 22.45 -12.11 -9.06
CA HIS A 159 23.90 -11.98 -9.12
C HIS A 159 24.35 -12.52 -10.49
N ARG A 160 24.94 -11.66 -11.32
CA ARG A 160 25.66 -12.05 -12.53
C ARG A 160 27.12 -12.29 -12.20
#